data_AF-A0A2V5TF71-F1
#
_entry.id   AF-A0A2V5TF71-F1
#
_cell.length_a   1.000
_cell.length_b   1.000
_cell.length_c   1.000
_cell.angle_alpha   90.00
_cell.angle_beta   90.00
_cell.angle_gamma   90.00
#
_symmetry.space_group_name_H-M   'P 1'
#
loop_
_entity.id
_entity.type
_entity.pdbx_description
1 polymer ?
#
loop_
_entity_poly.entity_id
_entity_poly.type
_entity_poly.pdbx_seq_one_letter_code
_entity_poly.pdbx_strand_id
1 'polypeptide(L)'
;MNTFPKQTFFGLLSILSIATVSPSASAGSSMPLALHPENQHYFLFRGKPTALITSGEHYGAVLNLEFDYVKYLDTLAKDGLNLTRTFSGAYVEPHGAFNIASNTLAPGAGRFICPWARSDTPGYANGGNKFDLTKWDENYFKRLKDFVAQAGKRGIVVEMNLFCPMYDESQWRLSPQNAINNANGIGEVARTNVYTLDKNNGLLAVQEALVRKIVDELNGFDNLYYEICNEPYFGGVTMEWQRRIADVIVDTEKSLGPPPHAGGYHLISQNIANNKAKVENPHPAVSIFNFHYASPPDTVAMNYALNKVIGDNETGFRGTNDLPYRVEAWSFILAGGGLFNHLDYSFVAGREDGTFVYPAKQPGGGNPDFRKQMKVLRDFINGFNFVKMKPLNSVLSAHASDAPRAYVLAEPDKAYAIYLAPDGEKPMPREAVVSLELPSSSYRAEWVNPLTGKVDKRETVKSKKNLVMLTSPPYREDIALKLIKK
;
A
#
# COMPACT_ATOMS: atom_id res chain seq x y z
N MET A 1 -56.14 -55.84 -55.20
CA MET A 1 -54.89 -55.32 -55.80
C MET A 1 -53.91 -55.05 -54.68
N ASN A 2 -52.78 -55.76 -54.71
CA ASN A 2 -51.64 -55.70 -53.78
C ASN A 2 -51.15 -54.24 -53.63
N THR A 3 -50.67 -53.72 -52.50
CA THR A 3 -49.62 -54.22 -51.57
C THR A 3 -49.59 -53.38 -50.27
N PHE A 4 -49.37 -54.07 -49.14
CA PHE A 4 -48.72 -53.75 -47.85
C PHE A 4 -48.55 -52.31 -47.29
N PRO A 5 -48.74 -52.12 -45.96
CA PRO A 5 -48.52 -50.86 -45.24
C PRO A 5 -47.03 -50.63 -44.86
N LYS A 6 -46.58 -49.37 -44.93
CA LYS A 6 -45.23 -48.95 -44.55
C LYS A 6 -45.05 -48.89 -43.03
N GLN A 7 -43.97 -49.51 -42.58
CA GLN A 7 -43.46 -49.60 -41.22
C GLN A 7 -43.01 -48.24 -40.67
N THR A 8 -43.37 -47.96 -39.42
CA THR A 8 -42.76 -46.96 -38.53
C THR A 8 -41.39 -47.44 -38.06
N PHE A 9 -40.34 -46.71 -38.42
CA PHE A 9 -38.98 -46.90 -37.89
C PHE A 9 -38.82 -46.13 -36.56
N PHE A 10 -38.48 -46.86 -35.50
CA PHE A 10 -37.94 -46.30 -34.26
C PHE A 10 -36.48 -45.90 -34.49
N GLY A 11 -36.16 -44.62 -34.40
CA GLY A 11 -34.78 -44.12 -34.34
C GLY A 11 -34.35 -43.94 -32.89
N LEU A 12 -33.39 -44.75 -32.41
CA LEU A 12 -32.67 -44.51 -31.16
C LEU A 12 -31.89 -43.19 -31.27
N LEU A 13 -32.18 -42.22 -30.40
CA LEU A 13 -31.28 -41.10 -30.15
C LEU A 13 -30.15 -41.55 -29.21
N SER A 14 -28.96 -41.74 -29.77
CA SER A 14 -27.72 -41.84 -29.01
C SER A 14 -27.35 -40.46 -28.46
N ILE A 15 -27.53 -40.25 -27.16
CA ILE A 15 -27.07 -39.04 -26.47
C ILE A 15 -25.54 -39.19 -26.28
N LEU A 16 -24.77 -38.48 -27.10
CA LEU A 16 -23.34 -38.29 -26.88
C LEU A 16 -23.16 -37.34 -25.69
N SER A 17 -22.84 -37.88 -24.52
CA SER A 17 -22.40 -37.10 -23.37
C SER A 17 -21.01 -36.51 -23.66
N ILE A 18 -20.97 -35.24 -24.10
CA ILE A 18 -19.74 -34.47 -24.15
C ILE A 18 -19.34 -34.18 -22.70
N ALA A 19 -18.42 -34.97 -22.16
CA ALA A 19 -17.75 -34.65 -20.91
C ALA A 19 -16.94 -33.37 -21.13
N THR A 20 -17.46 -32.24 -20.66
CA THR A 20 -16.68 -31.00 -20.55
C THR A 20 -15.61 -31.24 -19.50
N VAL A 21 -14.39 -31.54 -19.96
CA VAL A 21 -13.20 -31.47 -19.13
C VAL A 21 -13.03 -30.00 -18.75
N SER A 22 -13.49 -29.63 -17.57
CA SER A 22 -13.09 -28.36 -16.95
C SER A 22 -11.57 -28.37 -16.89
N PRO A 23 -10.86 -27.34 -17.37
CA PRO A 23 -9.44 -27.24 -17.09
C PRO A 23 -9.31 -27.13 -15.58
N SER A 24 -8.83 -28.19 -14.95
CA SER A 24 -8.27 -28.11 -13.60
C SER A 24 -7.24 -26.99 -13.67
N ALA A 25 -7.54 -25.86 -13.05
CA ALA A 25 -6.54 -24.84 -12.80
C ALA A 25 -5.44 -25.56 -12.01
N SER A 26 -4.35 -25.90 -12.70
CA SER A 26 -3.10 -26.21 -12.04
C SER A 26 -2.91 -25.09 -11.03
N ALA A 27 -2.77 -25.44 -9.75
CA ALA A 27 -2.25 -24.55 -8.74
C ALA A 27 -0.78 -24.27 -9.13
N GLY A 28 -0.59 -23.50 -10.19
CA GLY A 28 0.70 -22.95 -10.56
C GLY A 28 1.14 -22.08 -9.40
N SER A 29 2.39 -22.23 -8.96
CA SER A 29 2.98 -21.35 -7.94
C SER A 29 2.69 -19.91 -8.36
N SER A 30 1.84 -19.23 -7.61
CA SER A 30 1.50 -17.85 -7.91
C SER A 30 2.75 -17.01 -7.72
N MET A 31 3.18 -16.34 -8.79
CA MET A 31 4.35 -15.46 -8.78
C MET A 31 4.23 -14.45 -7.65
N PRO A 32 5.32 -14.12 -6.93
CA PRO A 32 5.26 -13.12 -5.89
C PRO A 32 4.94 -11.77 -6.52
N LEU A 33 4.46 -10.83 -5.71
CA LEU A 33 4.40 -9.44 -6.10
C LEU A 33 5.75 -9.02 -6.69
N ALA A 34 5.74 -8.56 -7.93
CA ALA A 34 6.93 -8.12 -8.64
C ALA A 34 6.71 -6.73 -9.22
N LEU A 35 7.81 -6.07 -9.61
CA LEU A 35 7.72 -4.91 -10.50
C LEU A 35 7.19 -5.37 -11.86
N HIS A 36 6.33 -4.58 -12.49
CA HIS A 36 5.81 -4.93 -13.80
C HIS A 36 6.93 -4.89 -14.86
N PRO A 37 7.12 -5.95 -15.66
CA PRO A 37 8.29 -6.07 -16.55
C PRO A 37 8.34 -4.98 -17.64
N GLU A 38 7.18 -4.53 -18.11
CA GLU A 38 7.08 -3.47 -19.12
C GLU A 38 7.16 -2.04 -18.54
N ASN A 39 6.88 -1.87 -17.24
CA ASN A 39 6.89 -0.56 -16.59
C ASN A 39 7.10 -0.75 -15.07
N GLN A 40 8.34 -0.61 -14.62
CA GLN A 40 8.74 -0.89 -13.24
C GLN A 40 8.26 0.16 -12.23
N HIS A 41 7.51 1.18 -12.66
CA HIS A 41 6.80 2.09 -11.75
C HIS A 41 5.52 1.49 -11.14
N TYR A 42 5.08 0.32 -11.64
CA TYR A 42 3.91 -0.39 -11.16
C TYR A 42 4.24 -1.84 -10.83
N PHE A 43 3.26 -2.54 -10.25
CA PHE A 43 3.40 -3.91 -9.86
C PHE A 43 2.76 -4.88 -10.86
N LEU A 44 3.24 -6.12 -10.86
CA LEU A 44 2.56 -7.28 -11.41
C LEU A 44 2.20 -8.19 -10.24
N PHE A 45 0.90 -8.39 -10.01
CA PHE A 45 0.43 -9.28 -8.96
C PHE A 45 -0.51 -10.32 -9.57
N ARG A 46 -0.13 -11.61 -9.47
CA ARG A 46 -0.89 -12.73 -10.04
C ARG A 46 -1.29 -12.52 -11.51
N GLY A 47 -0.33 -12.05 -12.31
CA GLY A 47 -0.50 -11.78 -13.75
C GLY A 47 -1.28 -10.50 -14.09
N LYS A 48 -1.64 -9.68 -13.10
CA LYS A 48 -2.38 -8.43 -13.31
C LYS A 48 -1.51 -7.21 -13.01
N PRO A 49 -1.42 -6.24 -13.94
CA PRO A 49 -0.91 -4.91 -13.61
C PRO A 49 -1.64 -4.35 -12.39
N THR A 50 -0.89 -3.83 -11.42
CA THR A 50 -1.43 -3.40 -10.14
C THR A 50 -0.78 -2.09 -9.69
N ALA A 51 -1.61 -1.13 -9.29
CA ALA A 51 -1.23 -0.06 -8.37
C ALA A 51 -1.79 -0.42 -6.98
N LEU A 52 -1.03 -0.18 -5.93
CA LEU A 52 -1.41 -0.49 -4.55
C LEU A 52 -2.05 0.75 -3.92
N ILE A 53 -3.31 0.67 -3.55
CA ILE A 53 -4.09 1.80 -3.03
C ILE A 53 -4.91 1.30 -1.84
N THR A 54 -4.70 1.91 -0.68
CA THR A 54 -5.44 1.56 0.53
C THR A 54 -5.64 2.71 1.50
N SER A 55 -6.43 2.43 2.54
CA SER A 55 -6.73 3.24 3.70
C SER A 55 -6.88 2.24 4.85
N GLY A 56 -5.74 1.92 5.49
CA GLY A 56 -5.58 0.79 6.40
C GLY A 56 -5.40 1.21 7.85
N GLU A 57 -5.43 0.24 8.77
CA GLU A 57 -5.28 0.48 10.21
C GLU A 57 -3.85 0.94 10.59
N HIS A 58 -3.70 1.47 11.81
CA HIS A 58 -2.42 1.98 12.36
C HIS A 58 -1.48 0.85 12.82
N TYR A 59 -1.10 -0.03 11.90
CA TYR A 59 0.00 -1.01 11.98
C TYR A 59 -0.08 -2.16 12.99
N GLY A 60 -1.10 -2.19 13.84
CA GLY A 60 -1.23 -3.07 14.99
C GLY A 60 -1.91 -4.41 14.71
N ALA A 61 -2.36 -4.69 13.48
CA ALA A 61 -3.25 -5.82 13.17
C ALA A 61 -2.73 -7.18 13.68
N VAL A 62 -1.41 -7.41 13.60
CA VAL A 62 -0.80 -8.67 14.05
C VAL A 62 -0.45 -8.64 15.54
N LEU A 63 0.20 -7.57 16.02
CA LEU A 63 0.74 -7.51 17.39
C LEU A 63 -0.30 -7.22 18.48
N ASN A 64 -1.49 -6.77 18.10
CA ASN A 64 -2.60 -6.53 19.01
C ASN A 64 -3.55 -7.74 19.03
N LEU A 65 -3.54 -8.50 20.13
CA LEU A 65 -4.37 -9.69 20.29
C LEU A 65 -5.88 -9.39 20.35
N GLU A 66 -6.27 -8.15 20.58
CA GLU A 66 -7.69 -7.74 20.59
C GLU A 66 -8.20 -7.36 19.20
N PHE A 67 -7.30 -7.22 18.21
CA PHE A 67 -7.67 -6.84 16.86
C PHE A 67 -8.07 -8.07 16.03
N ASP A 68 -9.30 -8.08 15.52
CA ASP A 68 -9.78 -9.06 14.56
C ASP A 68 -9.35 -8.69 13.12
N TYR A 69 -8.14 -9.13 12.74
CA TYR A 69 -7.63 -8.84 11.41
C TYR A 69 -8.44 -9.50 10.29
N VAL A 70 -9.23 -10.56 10.55
CA VAL A 70 -10.04 -11.18 9.49
C VAL A 70 -11.17 -10.25 9.11
N LYS A 71 -11.89 -9.71 10.11
CA LYS A 71 -12.94 -8.71 9.90
C LYS A 71 -12.39 -7.43 9.25
N TYR A 72 -11.20 -6.99 9.65
CA TYR A 72 -10.49 -5.87 9.02
C TYR A 72 -10.21 -6.13 7.53
N LEU A 73 -9.61 -7.27 7.21
CA LEU A 73 -9.28 -7.62 5.83
C LEU A 73 -10.55 -7.81 4.97
N ASP A 74 -11.63 -8.36 5.53
CA ASP A 74 -12.94 -8.40 4.87
C ASP A 74 -13.46 -7.01 4.54
N THR A 75 -13.27 -6.05 5.45
CA THR A 75 -13.67 -4.66 5.25
C THR A 75 -12.86 -3.98 4.15
N LEU A 76 -11.53 -4.12 4.16
CA LEU A 76 -10.68 -3.62 3.07
C LEU A 76 -11.09 -4.21 1.71
N ALA A 77 -11.31 -5.51 1.65
CA ALA A 77 -11.69 -6.21 0.43
C ALA A 77 -13.06 -5.74 -0.09
N LYS A 78 -14.04 -5.60 0.81
CA LYS A 78 -15.38 -5.07 0.49
C LYS A 78 -15.30 -3.66 -0.08
N ASP A 79 -14.44 -2.82 0.48
CA ASP A 79 -14.23 -1.45 0.03
C ASP A 79 -13.28 -1.37 -1.18
N GLY A 80 -12.82 -2.52 -1.70
CA GLY A 80 -12.03 -2.62 -2.93
C GLY A 80 -10.58 -2.18 -2.80
N LEU A 81 -10.03 -2.15 -1.58
CA LEU A 81 -8.65 -1.80 -1.28
C LEU A 81 -7.76 -3.06 -1.37
N ASN A 82 -6.48 -2.89 -1.73
CA ASN A 82 -5.61 -4.01 -2.10
C ASN A 82 -4.23 -4.02 -1.42
N LEU A 83 -4.04 -3.21 -0.39
CA LEU A 83 -2.82 -3.15 0.41
C LEU A 83 -3.18 -3.06 1.90
N THR A 84 -2.32 -3.56 2.77
CA THR A 84 -2.30 -3.24 4.21
C THR A 84 -0.86 -3.20 4.69
N ARG A 85 -0.59 -2.40 5.72
CA ARG A 85 0.72 -2.28 6.35
C ARG A 85 0.62 -2.74 7.80
N THR A 86 1.55 -3.58 8.26
CA THR A 86 1.60 -4.04 9.66
C THR A 86 3.05 -4.04 10.17
N PHE A 87 3.23 -3.78 11.47
CA PHE A 87 4.56 -3.78 12.09
C PHE A 87 4.88 -5.14 12.69
N SER A 88 6.16 -5.48 12.71
CA SER A 88 6.68 -6.78 13.17
C SER A 88 6.51 -7.06 14.67
N GLY A 89 6.09 -6.09 15.47
CA GLY A 89 6.14 -6.17 16.93
C GLY A 89 7.53 -5.91 17.53
N ALA A 90 8.53 -5.54 16.74
CA ALA A 90 9.80 -4.99 17.27
C ALA A 90 9.64 -3.59 17.90
N TYR A 91 8.56 -2.90 17.52
CA TYR A 91 8.13 -1.59 18.00
C TYR A 91 6.65 -1.66 18.41
N VAL A 92 6.30 -0.93 19.47
CA VAL A 92 4.95 -0.81 20.02
C VAL A 92 4.82 0.57 20.66
N GLU A 93 3.64 1.15 20.62
CA GLU A 93 3.40 2.51 21.14
C GLU A 93 2.78 2.48 22.55
N PRO A 94 3.04 3.50 23.39
CA PRO A 94 2.30 3.71 24.62
C PRO A 94 0.89 4.21 24.31
N HIS A 95 -0.05 3.95 25.22
CA HIS A 95 -1.38 4.54 25.14
C HIS A 95 -1.31 6.08 25.08
N GLY A 96 -2.09 6.68 24.17
CA GLY A 96 -2.11 8.12 23.94
C GLY A 96 -0.98 8.66 23.06
N ALA A 97 -0.08 7.81 22.55
CA ALA A 97 0.92 8.22 21.57
C ALA A 97 0.29 8.98 20.41
N PHE A 98 0.94 10.09 20.02
CA PHE A 98 0.52 10.95 18.92
C PHE A 98 -0.90 11.51 19.01
N ASN A 99 -1.50 11.53 20.21
CA ASN A 99 -2.90 11.89 20.45
C ASN A 99 -3.92 11.02 19.70
N ILE A 100 -3.55 9.78 19.35
CA ILE A 100 -4.45 8.82 18.71
C ILE A 100 -5.40 8.25 19.78
N ALA A 101 -6.70 8.45 19.58
CA ALA A 101 -7.71 8.13 20.59
C ALA A 101 -7.82 6.62 20.92
N SER A 102 -7.74 5.76 19.91
CA SER A 102 -7.73 4.31 20.08
C SER A 102 -6.76 3.73 19.06
N ASN A 103 -5.57 3.44 19.55
CA ASN A 103 -4.39 3.15 18.74
C ASN A 103 -4.18 1.63 18.67
N THR A 104 -4.27 1.06 17.47
CA THR A 104 -4.07 -0.38 17.26
C THR A 104 -2.64 -0.82 17.59
N LEU A 105 -1.64 0.05 17.42
CA LEU A 105 -0.23 -0.17 17.77
C LEU A 105 0.09 0.02 19.27
N ALA A 106 -0.90 0.40 20.08
CA ALA A 106 -0.81 0.48 21.54
C ALA A 106 -1.76 -0.52 22.22
N PRO A 107 -1.51 -1.84 22.08
CA PRO A 107 -2.32 -2.87 22.71
C PRO A 107 -2.34 -2.75 24.24
N GLY A 108 -3.47 -3.11 24.85
CA GLY A 108 -3.63 -3.13 26.30
C GLY A 108 -2.67 -4.08 27.00
N ALA A 109 -2.59 -3.97 28.33
CA ALA A 109 -1.72 -4.80 29.14
C ALA A 109 -2.01 -6.31 28.92
N GLY A 110 -0.94 -7.09 28.64
CA GLY A 110 -1.07 -8.51 28.32
C GLY A 110 -1.72 -8.83 26.96
N ARG A 111 -2.02 -7.82 26.13
CA ARG A 111 -2.59 -7.99 24.78
C ARG A 111 -1.57 -7.75 23.66
N PHE A 112 -0.35 -7.40 24.01
CA PHE A 112 0.78 -7.33 23.08
C PHE A 112 1.40 -8.71 22.85
N ILE A 113 1.45 -9.14 21.59
CA ILE A 113 2.22 -10.27 21.12
C ILE A 113 3.32 -9.80 20.15
N CYS A 114 4.50 -10.41 20.22
CA CYS A 114 5.66 -10.04 19.41
C CYS A 114 6.48 -11.27 19.03
N PRO A 115 7.51 -11.14 18.17
CA PRO A 115 8.29 -12.28 17.70
C PRO A 115 8.98 -13.09 18.79
N TRP A 116 9.36 -12.45 19.90
CA TRP A 116 10.10 -13.09 20.98
C TRP A 116 9.16 -13.64 22.06
N ALA A 117 9.44 -14.85 22.52
CA ALA A 117 8.68 -15.50 23.57
C ALA A 117 8.85 -14.78 24.92
N ARG A 118 7.85 -14.92 25.78
CA ARG A 118 7.97 -14.53 27.19
C ARG A 118 8.92 -15.49 27.91
N SER A 119 9.74 -14.94 28.80
CA SER A 119 10.55 -15.67 29.78
C SER A 119 9.74 -15.96 31.06
N ASP A 120 10.38 -16.55 32.06
CA ASP A 120 9.81 -16.76 33.40
C ASP A 120 10.05 -15.56 34.36
N THR A 121 10.76 -14.53 33.91
CA THR A 121 11.10 -13.36 34.72
C THR A 121 10.01 -12.29 34.62
N PRO A 122 9.32 -11.90 35.71
CA PRO A 122 8.33 -10.82 35.67
C PRO A 122 8.97 -9.44 35.35
N GLY A 123 8.18 -8.50 34.87
CA GLY A 123 8.56 -7.08 34.82
C GLY A 123 8.65 -6.45 33.42
N TYR A 124 7.87 -6.93 32.46
CA TYR A 124 7.66 -6.17 31.23
C TYR A 124 6.87 -4.88 31.51
N ALA A 125 7.28 -3.77 30.91
CA ALA A 125 6.69 -2.44 31.14
C ALA A 125 5.18 -2.34 30.83
N ASN A 126 4.65 -3.12 29.87
CA ASN A 126 3.21 -3.20 29.58
C ASN A 126 2.54 -4.48 30.16
N GLY A 127 3.10 -5.02 31.25
CA GLY A 127 2.54 -6.11 32.04
C GLY A 127 2.99 -7.52 31.63
N GLY A 128 3.12 -8.40 32.62
CA GLY A 128 3.57 -9.78 32.44
C GLY A 128 5.08 -9.96 32.50
N ASN A 129 5.57 -11.08 31.97
CA ASN A 129 6.99 -11.44 32.02
C ASN A 129 7.81 -10.71 30.93
N LYS A 130 9.09 -10.50 31.21
CA LYS A 130 10.09 -10.06 30.23
C LYS A 130 10.20 -11.04 29.07
N PHE A 131 10.75 -10.59 27.95
CA PHE A 131 10.99 -11.40 26.76
C PHE A 131 12.33 -12.16 26.83
N ASP A 132 12.43 -13.27 26.13
CA ASP A 132 13.68 -13.96 25.83
C ASP A 132 14.01 -13.76 24.35
N LEU A 133 14.96 -12.86 24.05
CA LEU A 133 15.35 -12.49 22.69
C LEU A 133 16.03 -13.63 21.92
N THR A 134 16.30 -14.77 22.56
CA THR A 134 16.86 -15.98 21.93
C THR A 134 15.80 -17.03 21.59
N LYS A 135 14.53 -16.80 21.96
CA LYS A 135 13.43 -17.73 21.72
C LYS A 135 12.29 -17.07 20.95
N TRP A 136 11.78 -17.78 19.96
CA TRP A 136 10.65 -17.34 19.14
C TRP A 136 9.31 -17.68 19.80
N ASP A 137 8.34 -16.79 19.69
CA ASP A 137 6.95 -17.07 20.04
C ASP A 137 6.24 -17.72 18.84
N GLU A 138 6.02 -19.04 18.90
CA GLU A 138 5.34 -19.78 17.84
C GLU A 138 3.89 -19.31 17.61
N ASN A 139 3.22 -18.76 18.63
CA ASN A 139 1.88 -18.20 18.45
C ASN A 139 1.91 -16.90 17.66
N TYR A 140 2.96 -16.07 17.83
CA TYR A 140 3.16 -14.88 17.01
C TYR A 140 3.32 -15.27 15.55
N PHE A 141 4.23 -16.19 15.23
CA PHE A 141 4.49 -16.58 13.85
C PHE A 141 3.30 -17.31 13.22
N LYS A 142 2.54 -18.11 13.99
CA LYS A 142 1.27 -18.65 13.53
C LYS A 142 0.26 -17.55 13.18
N ARG A 143 0.14 -16.52 14.03
CA ARG A 143 -0.75 -15.38 13.82
C ARG A 143 -0.34 -14.54 12.61
N LEU A 144 0.96 -14.27 12.45
CA LEU A 144 1.51 -13.54 11.31
C LEU A 144 1.25 -14.28 9.99
N LYS A 145 1.52 -15.59 9.93
CA LYS A 145 1.25 -16.41 8.75
C LYS A 145 -0.24 -16.47 8.40
N ASP A 146 -1.12 -16.59 9.40
CA ASP A 146 -2.57 -16.54 9.13
C ASP A 146 -2.99 -15.17 8.60
N PHE A 147 -2.49 -14.06 9.18
CA PHE A 147 -2.76 -12.72 8.66
C PHE A 147 -2.40 -12.59 7.16
N VAL A 148 -1.18 -12.98 6.78
CA VAL A 148 -0.70 -12.91 5.38
C VAL A 148 -1.53 -13.84 4.49
N ALA A 149 -1.86 -15.05 4.95
CA ALA A 149 -2.73 -15.98 4.22
C ALA A 149 -4.14 -15.40 4.01
N GLN A 150 -4.74 -14.79 5.03
CA GLN A 150 -6.08 -14.19 4.98
C GLN A 150 -6.10 -12.98 4.05
N ALA A 151 -5.05 -12.16 4.05
CA ALA A 151 -4.90 -11.06 3.10
C ALA A 151 -4.80 -11.61 1.66
N GLY A 152 -4.01 -12.66 1.45
CA GLY A 152 -3.80 -13.28 0.15
C GLY A 152 -5.07 -13.87 -0.46
N LYS A 153 -5.96 -14.46 0.35
CA LYS A 153 -7.30 -14.94 -0.08
C LYS A 153 -8.18 -13.83 -0.64
N ARG A 154 -7.94 -12.59 -0.21
CA ARG A 154 -8.71 -11.39 -0.60
C ARG A 154 -8.01 -10.55 -1.68
N GLY A 155 -6.84 -10.99 -2.14
CA GLY A 155 -6.03 -10.24 -3.11
C GLY A 155 -5.42 -8.98 -2.51
N ILE A 156 -5.19 -8.95 -1.20
CA ILE A 156 -4.56 -7.85 -0.49
C ILE A 156 -3.06 -8.16 -0.31
N VAL A 157 -2.23 -7.22 -0.71
CA VAL A 157 -0.78 -7.24 -0.47
C VAL A 157 -0.48 -6.75 0.94
N VAL A 158 0.49 -7.37 1.61
CA VAL A 158 0.98 -6.97 2.93
C VAL A 158 2.33 -6.28 2.80
N GLU A 159 2.42 -5.04 3.28
CA GLU A 159 3.69 -4.43 3.66
C GLU A 159 4.09 -4.93 5.05
N MET A 160 5.14 -5.74 5.11
CA MET A 160 5.74 -6.19 6.37
C MET A 160 6.82 -5.21 6.80
N ASN A 161 6.45 -4.23 7.64
CA ASN A 161 7.39 -3.26 8.18
C ASN A 161 8.20 -3.86 9.33
N LEU A 162 9.50 -4.04 9.11
CA LEU A 162 10.38 -4.79 10.01
C LEU A 162 10.73 -4.00 11.27
N PHE A 163 11.02 -2.71 11.14
CA PHE A 163 11.50 -1.86 12.24
C PHE A 163 10.92 -0.44 12.20
N CYS A 164 11.08 0.29 13.31
CA CYS A 164 10.66 1.68 13.46
C CYS A 164 11.58 2.33 14.51
N PRO A 165 12.07 3.56 14.32
CA PRO A 165 12.87 4.27 15.30
C PRO A 165 12.11 4.47 16.60
N MET A 166 12.88 4.66 17.67
CA MET A 166 12.35 5.07 18.96
C MET A 166 12.29 6.60 19.01
N TYR A 167 11.12 7.18 18.72
CA TYR A 167 10.91 8.63 18.68
C TYR A 167 11.18 9.32 20.03
N ASP A 168 10.78 8.69 21.12
CA ASP A 168 10.89 9.15 22.50
C ASP A 168 11.26 7.97 23.44
N GLU A 169 11.70 8.31 24.66
CA GLU A 169 12.03 7.33 25.70
C GLU A 169 10.83 6.47 26.10
N SER A 170 9.62 7.02 26.04
CA SER A 170 8.39 6.29 26.36
C SER A 170 8.17 5.07 25.44
N GLN A 171 8.44 5.17 24.14
CA GLN A 171 8.38 4.00 23.24
C GLN A 171 9.56 3.07 23.48
N TRP A 172 10.77 3.61 23.70
CA TRP A 172 11.93 2.78 23.98
C TRP A 172 11.75 1.91 25.23
N ARG A 173 11.15 2.46 26.28
CA ARG A 173 10.80 1.75 27.52
C ARG A 173 9.81 0.61 27.33
N LEU A 174 9.07 0.56 26.21
CA LEU A 174 8.12 -0.52 25.90
C LEU A 174 8.70 -1.58 24.94
N SER A 175 9.84 -1.30 24.30
CA SER A 175 10.39 -2.23 23.33
C SER A 175 10.87 -3.52 23.99
N PRO A 176 10.59 -4.70 23.40
CA PRO A 176 11.21 -5.96 23.83
C PRO A 176 12.75 -5.92 23.80
N GLN A 177 13.32 -5.09 22.92
CA GLN A 177 14.76 -4.93 22.72
C GLN A 177 15.42 -4.09 23.82
N ASN A 178 14.66 -3.40 24.67
CA ASN A 178 15.24 -2.66 25.79
C ASN A 178 15.65 -3.63 26.90
N ALA A 179 16.86 -3.49 27.44
CA ALA A 179 17.41 -4.36 28.49
C ALA A 179 16.49 -4.51 29.72
N ILE A 180 15.64 -3.52 30.02
CA ILE A 180 14.68 -3.64 31.13
C ILE A 180 13.60 -4.68 30.85
N ASN A 181 13.27 -4.92 29.58
CA ASN A 181 12.15 -5.74 29.13
C ASN A 181 12.53 -7.14 28.66
N ASN A 182 13.82 -7.46 28.58
CA ASN A 182 14.29 -8.81 28.24
C ASN A 182 15.11 -9.45 29.37
N ALA A 183 15.08 -10.77 29.43
CA ALA A 183 15.84 -11.57 30.40
C ALA A 183 17.32 -11.73 30.01
N ASN A 184 17.69 -11.39 28.77
CA ASN A 184 19.04 -11.55 28.24
C ASN A 184 19.99 -10.42 28.67
N GLY A 185 19.46 -9.30 29.17
CA GLY A 185 20.25 -8.11 29.53
C GLY A 185 20.83 -7.38 28.32
N ILE A 186 20.31 -7.62 27.12
CA ILE A 186 20.79 -7.03 25.86
C ILE A 186 20.06 -5.71 25.61
N GLY A 187 20.74 -4.76 24.96
CA GLY A 187 20.14 -3.48 24.56
C GLY A 187 20.18 -2.41 25.65
N GLU A 188 21.19 -2.43 26.52
CA GLU A 188 21.51 -1.30 27.38
C GLU A 188 22.19 -0.21 26.54
N VAL A 189 21.37 0.54 25.80
CA VAL A 189 21.78 1.60 24.88
C VAL A 189 20.81 2.77 24.95
N ALA A 190 21.29 3.96 24.57
CA ALA A 190 20.40 5.08 24.29
C ALA A 190 19.45 4.73 23.14
N ARG A 191 18.21 5.25 23.18
CA ARG A 191 17.19 4.97 22.16
C ARG A 191 17.64 5.30 20.73
N THR A 192 18.60 6.21 20.56
CA THR A 192 19.18 6.62 19.28
C THR A 192 20.28 5.71 18.76
N ASN A 193 20.69 4.70 19.53
CA ASN A 193 21.76 3.77 19.15
C ASN A 193 21.24 2.36 18.84
N VAL A 194 19.92 2.13 18.94
CA VAL A 194 19.26 0.84 18.72
C VAL A 194 19.54 0.27 17.33
N TYR A 195 19.54 1.12 16.31
CA TYR A 195 19.66 0.74 14.90
C TYR A 195 20.97 1.27 14.29
N THR A 196 22.08 0.78 14.83
CA THR A 196 23.46 1.12 14.45
C THR A 196 24.29 -0.16 14.30
N LEU A 197 25.40 -0.11 13.56
CA LEU A 197 26.30 -1.27 13.45
C LEU A 197 27.27 -1.40 14.64
N ASP A 198 27.66 -0.28 15.26
CA ASP A 198 28.78 -0.19 16.20
C ASP A 198 28.37 0.08 17.65
N LYS A 199 27.16 0.60 17.90
CA LYS A 199 26.70 1.04 19.23
C LYS A 199 25.50 0.26 19.76
N ASN A 200 25.06 -0.78 19.06
CA ASN A 200 23.81 -1.50 19.33
C ASN A 200 23.83 -2.43 20.55
N ASN A 201 25.00 -2.63 21.19
CA ASN A 201 25.17 -3.49 22.37
C ASN A 201 24.52 -4.88 22.22
N GLY A 202 24.83 -5.57 21.12
CA GLY A 202 24.33 -6.91 20.81
C GLY A 202 22.98 -6.96 20.09
N LEU A 203 22.25 -5.83 19.99
CA LEU A 203 20.95 -5.80 19.32
C LEU A 203 21.03 -6.09 17.82
N LEU A 204 22.14 -5.79 17.14
CA LEU A 204 22.26 -6.09 15.71
C LEU A 204 22.07 -7.59 15.44
N ALA A 205 22.66 -8.47 16.26
CA ALA A 205 22.49 -9.91 16.10
C ALA A 205 21.02 -10.35 16.31
N VAL A 206 20.34 -9.75 17.29
CA VAL A 206 18.90 -9.99 17.55
C VAL A 206 18.03 -9.52 16.38
N GLN A 207 18.34 -8.35 15.82
CA GLN A 207 17.64 -7.78 14.68
C GLN A 207 17.84 -8.60 13.41
N GLU A 208 19.08 -9.02 13.12
CA GLU A 208 19.36 -9.90 11.98
C GLU A 208 18.66 -11.26 12.13
N ALA A 209 18.65 -11.85 13.33
CA ALA A 209 17.95 -13.08 13.60
C ALA A 209 16.43 -12.93 13.40
N LEU A 210 15.85 -11.79 13.81
CA LEU A 210 14.44 -11.48 13.57
C LEU A 210 14.14 -11.41 12.07
N VAL A 211 14.95 -10.68 11.31
CA VAL A 211 14.75 -10.56 9.85
C VAL A 211 14.85 -11.93 9.18
N ARG A 212 15.86 -12.74 9.52
CA ARG A 212 16.00 -14.11 9.02
C ARG A 212 14.74 -14.94 9.29
N LYS A 213 14.25 -14.89 10.53
CA LYS A 213 13.08 -15.65 10.95
C LYS A 213 11.80 -15.20 10.24
N ILE A 214 11.55 -13.89 10.12
CA ILE A 214 10.38 -13.37 9.40
C ILE A 214 10.43 -13.77 7.93
N VAL A 215 11.60 -13.61 7.28
CA VAL A 215 11.77 -13.96 5.87
C VAL A 215 11.54 -15.45 5.64
N ASP A 216 12.11 -16.33 6.47
CA ASP A 216 11.89 -17.77 6.42
C ASP A 216 10.41 -18.15 6.59
N GLU A 217 9.74 -17.60 7.61
CA GLU A 217 8.33 -17.88 7.90
C GLU A 217 7.37 -17.40 6.82
N LEU A 218 7.73 -16.34 6.09
CA LEU A 218 6.90 -15.71 5.07
C LEU A 218 7.33 -16.02 3.62
N ASN A 219 8.40 -16.78 3.41
CA ASN A 219 8.97 -17.03 2.08
C ASN A 219 7.96 -17.72 1.13
N GLY A 220 7.05 -18.53 1.67
CA GLY A 220 6.05 -19.25 0.88
C GLY A 220 4.85 -18.42 0.39
N PHE A 221 4.71 -17.15 0.81
CA PHE A 221 3.59 -16.30 0.40
C PHE A 221 3.93 -15.49 -0.86
N ASP A 222 2.92 -15.09 -1.63
CA ASP A 222 3.12 -14.34 -2.87
C ASP A 222 2.67 -12.87 -2.77
N ASN A 223 2.00 -12.52 -1.67
CA ASN A 223 1.26 -11.28 -1.48
C ASN A 223 1.92 -10.36 -0.45
N LEU A 224 3.25 -10.25 -0.44
CA LEU A 224 3.96 -9.33 0.45
C LEU A 224 5.19 -8.67 -0.17
N TYR A 225 5.66 -7.63 0.51
CA TYR A 225 7.00 -7.08 0.39
C TYR A 225 7.50 -6.62 1.78
N TYR A 226 8.82 -6.47 1.93
CA TYR A 226 9.44 -6.09 3.19
C TYR A 226 9.83 -4.61 3.20
N GLU A 227 9.34 -3.85 4.17
CA GLU A 227 9.82 -2.48 4.45
C GLU A 227 10.90 -2.54 5.54
N ILE A 228 12.08 -1.98 5.23
CA ILE A 228 13.24 -2.04 6.11
C ILE A 228 12.94 -1.37 7.45
N CYS A 229 12.44 -0.14 7.41
CA CYS A 229 12.20 0.65 8.61
C CYS A 229 11.22 1.79 8.32
N ASN A 230 10.24 1.97 9.20
CA ASN A 230 9.41 3.18 9.24
C ASN A 230 10.27 4.39 9.59
N GLU A 231 10.15 5.51 8.88
CA GLU A 231 10.76 6.81 9.20
C GLU A 231 12.22 6.81 9.72
N PRO A 232 13.17 6.18 9.02
CA PRO A 232 14.55 6.03 9.51
C PRO A 232 15.33 7.34 9.63
N TYR A 233 14.78 8.46 9.14
CA TYR A 233 15.34 9.81 9.33
C TYR A 233 15.13 10.36 10.75
N PHE A 234 14.45 9.62 11.63
CA PHE A 234 14.38 9.90 13.07
C PHE A 234 15.16 8.88 13.90
N GLY A 235 15.34 9.17 15.19
CA GLY A 235 15.77 8.18 16.19
C GLY A 235 17.12 7.52 15.93
N GLY A 236 18.02 8.15 15.15
CA GLY A 236 19.40 7.71 14.97
C GLY A 236 19.62 6.47 14.12
N VAL A 237 18.65 6.07 13.29
CA VAL A 237 18.82 4.94 12.36
C VAL A 237 19.88 5.28 11.31
N THR A 238 20.94 4.48 11.20
CA THR A 238 22.00 4.77 10.23
C THR A 238 21.72 4.14 8.87
N MET A 239 22.26 4.72 7.81
CA MET A 239 22.12 4.17 6.45
C MET A 239 22.86 2.83 6.33
N GLU A 240 23.99 2.67 7.00
CA GLU A 240 24.76 1.42 7.03
C GLU A 240 23.96 0.28 7.67
N TRP A 241 23.20 0.58 8.73
CA TRP A 241 22.30 -0.39 9.34
C TRP A 241 21.16 -0.76 8.39
N GLN A 242 20.53 0.22 7.72
CA GLN A 242 19.46 -0.06 6.75
C GLN A 242 19.94 -0.95 5.59
N ARG A 243 21.14 -0.66 5.05
CA ARG A 243 21.78 -1.49 4.02
C ARG A 243 22.03 -2.91 4.52
N ARG A 244 22.55 -3.05 5.75
CA ARG A 244 22.76 -4.36 6.36
C ARG A 244 21.45 -5.15 6.46
N ILE A 245 20.34 -4.54 6.86
CA ILE A 245 19.04 -5.21 6.90
C ILE A 245 18.57 -5.64 5.50
N ALA A 246 18.77 -4.80 4.47
CA ALA A 246 18.46 -5.19 3.09
C ALA A 246 19.30 -6.41 2.64
N ASP A 247 20.59 -6.43 2.95
CA ASP A 247 21.48 -7.57 2.66
C ASP A 247 21.03 -8.82 3.41
N VAL A 248 20.63 -8.69 4.67
CA VAL A 248 20.11 -9.79 5.49
C VAL A 248 18.86 -10.41 4.86
N ILE A 249 17.93 -9.61 4.32
CA ILE A 249 16.77 -10.13 3.58
C ILE A 249 17.22 -10.93 2.36
N VAL A 250 18.09 -10.33 1.52
CA VAL A 250 18.60 -10.94 0.29
C VAL A 250 19.34 -12.25 0.56
N ASP A 251 20.24 -12.25 1.54
CA ASP A 251 21.03 -13.43 1.92
C ASP A 251 20.13 -14.55 2.45
N THR A 252 19.10 -14.19 3.22
CA THR A 252 18.16 -15.17 3.74
C THR A 252 17.36 -15.81 2.61
N GLU A 253 16.76 -15.03 1.72
CA GLU A 253 15.99 -15.60 0.61
C GLU A 253 16.85 -16.50 -0.29
N LYS A 254 18.10 -16.10 -0.57
CA LYS A 254 19.05 -16.93 -1.33
C LYS A 254 19.42 -18.23 -0.63
N SER A 255 19.50 -18.21 0.71
CA SER A 255 19.86 -19.39 1.49
C SER A 255 18.74 -20.44 1.53
N LEU A 256 17.49 -20.02 1.33
CA LEU A 256 16.31 -20.90 1.28
C LEU A 256 16.18 -21.66 -0.05
N GLY A 257 17.01 -21.32 -1.05
CA GLY A 257 17.11 -22.02 -2.31
C GLY A 257 16.86 -21.10 -3.51
N PRO A 258 16.48 -21.65 -4.68
CA PRO A 258 16.01 -20.81 -5.78
C PRO A 258 14.80 -19.99 -5.31
N PRO A 259 14.48 -18.87 -5.98
CA PRO A 259 13.31 -18.08 -5.62
C PRO A 259 12.08 -18.97 -5.45
N PRO A 260 11.32 -18.83 -4.36
CA PRO A 260 10.23 -19.75 -4.01
C PRO A 260 9.11 -19.79 -5.06
N HIS A 261 9.06 -18.77 -5.93
CA HIS A 261 8.04 -18.57 -6.92
C HIS A 261 8.67 -18.12 -8.25
N ALA A 262 8.02 -18.44 -9.38
CA ALA A 262 8.39 -17.86 -10.67
C ALA A 262 8.29 -16.33 -10.57
N GLY A 263 9.37 -15.59 -10.87
CA GLY A 263 9.40 -14.12 -10.78
C GLY A 263 10.43 -13.54 -9.82
N GLY A 264 11.05 -14.35 -8.97
CA GLY A 264 12.17 -13.93 -8.13
C GLY A 264 11.84 -13.82 -6.65
N TYR A 265 12.73 -13.14 -5.94
CA TYR A 265 12.65 -12.88 -4.51
C TYR A 265 11.64 -11.77 -4.19
N HIS A 266 11.18 -11.70 -2.95
CA HIS A 266 10.27 -10.66 -2.49
C HIS A 266 10.87 -9.26 -2.68
N LEU A 267 10.02 -8.28 -2.98
CA LEU A 267 10.43 -6.89 -3.09
C LEU A 267 10.85 -6.34 -1.71
N ILE A 268 11.84 -5.45 -1.73
CA ILE A 268 12.27 -4.68 -0.55
C ILE A 268 11.91 -3.22 -0.80
N SER A 269 11.29 -2.58 0.19
CA SER A 269 11.01 -1.15 0.22
C SER A 269 11.87 -0.42 1.24
N GLN A 270 12.12 0.86 0.98
CA GLN A 270 12.83 1.75 1.88
C GLN A 270 12.07 3.07 2.01
N ASN A 271 11.75 3.46 3.23
CA ASN A 271 11.22 4.78 3.53
C ASN A 271 12.34 5.84 3.52
N ILE A 272 12.20 6.80 2.61
CA ILE A 272 13.26 7.75 2.25
C ILE A 272 13.14 9.05 3.04
N ALA A 273 11.95 9.65 3.09
CA ALA A 273 11.74 10.94 3.72
C ALA A 273 10.25 11.24 3.95
N ASN A 274 10.00 12.17 4.87
CA ASN A 274 8.77 12.96 4.87
C ASN A 274 8.78 13.95 3.69
N ASN A 275 7.62 14.13 3.07
CA ASN A 275 7.33 14.96 1.91
C ASN A 275 8.12 14.56 0.66
N LYS A 276 9.39 14.95 0.56
CA LYS A 276 10.20 14.77 -0.65
C LYS A 276 11.69 14.71 -0.36
N ALA A 277 12.38 13.86 -1.10
CA ALA A 277 13.83 13.85 -1.22
C ALA A 277 14.23 13.20 -2.55
N LYS A 278 15.39 13.56 -3.07
CA LYS A 278 15.99 12.85 -4.21
C LYS A 278 16.77 11.64 -3.68
N VAL A 279 16.56 10.47 -4.27
CA VAL A 279 17.31 9.26 -3.99
C VAL A 279 18.60 9.27 -4.81
N GLU A 280 19.75 9.37 -4.15
CA GLU A 280 21.04 9.52 -4.83
C GLU A 280 21.82 8.21 -4.98
N ASN A 281 21.81 7.36 -3.95
CA ASN A 281 22.60 6.12 -3.91
C ASN A 281 21.75 4.96 -3.35
N PRO A 282 20.72 4.53 -4.11
CA PRO A 282 19.82 3.47 -3.66
C PRO A 282 20.56 2.14 -3.51
N HIS A 283 20.19 1.36 -2.51
CA HIS A 283 20.66 -0.01 -2.41
C HIS A 283 20.12 -0.83 -3.60
N PRO A 284 20.95 -1.66 -4.28
CA PRO A 284 20.52 -2.37 -5.49
C PRO A 284 19.37 -3.38 -5.28
N ALA A 285 19.18 -3.84 -4.04
CA ALA A 285 18.07 -4.73 -3.69
C ALA A 285 16.73 -4.00 -3.45
N VAL A 286 16.74 -2.68 -3.26
CA VAL A 286 15.52 -1.91 -3.00
C VAL A 286 14.77 -1.66 -4.30
N SER A 287 13.48 -1.99 -4.29
CA SER A 287 12.59 -1.94 -5.45
C SER A 287 11.48 -0.90 -5.33
N ILE A 288 11.20 -0.44 -4.11
CA ILE A 288 10.13 0.51 -3.80
C ILE A 288 10.73 1.62 -2.92
N PHE A 289 10.55 2.88 -3.31
CA PHE A 289 11.02 4.04 -2.57
C PHE A 289 9.82 4.78 -2.00
N ASN A 290 9.61 4.63 -0.70
CA ASN A 290 8.46 5.15 0.01
C ASN A 290 8.75 6.53 0.60
N PHE A 291 7.76 7.41 0.50
CA PHE A 291 7.73 8.74 1.12
C PHE A 291 6.47 8.82 1.97
N HIS A 292 6.49 9.67 2.98
CA HIS A 292 5.33 9.91 3.84
C HIS A 292 4.85 11.34 3.65
N TYR A 293 3.54 11.57 3.71
CA TYR A 293 2.94 12.91 3.59
C TYR A 293 3.38 13.63 2.30
N ALA A 294 3.44 12.91 1.18
CA ALA A 294 4.05 13.37 -0.06
C ALA A 294 3.14 14.32 -0.89
N SER A 295 2.72 15.42 -0.26
CA SER A 295 1.86 16.45 -0.86
C SER A 295 2.52 17.84 -0.84
N PRO A 296 2.77 18.48 -2.00
CA PRO A 296 2.60 17.97 -3.37
C PRO A 296 3.55 16.81 -3.72
N PRO A 297 3.22 15.98 -4.73
CA PRO A 297 3.94 14.74 -5.07
C PRO A 297 5.23 15.01 -5.88
N ASP A 298 5.96 16.08 -5.55
CA ASP A 298 7.21 16.45 -6.23
C ASP A 298 8.22 15.30 -6.23
N THR A 299 8.20 14.49 -5.18
CA THR A 299 9.08 13.34 -5.02
C THR A 299 8.98 12.32 -6.16
N VAL A 300 7.80 12.21 -6.80
CA VAL A 300 7.62 11.32 -7.95
C VAL A 300 8.48 11.79 -9.11
N ALA A 301 8.39 13.07 -9.48
CA ALA A 301 9.18 13.65 -10.57
C ALA A 301 10.69 13.63 -10.27
N MET A 302 11.09 13.90 -9.02
CA MET A 302 12.49 13.86 -8.59
C MET A 302 13.14 12.49 -8.80
N ASN A 303 12.36 11.42 -8.69
CA ASN A 303 12.85 10.05 -8.62
C ASN A 303 12.36 9.15 -9.77
N TYR A 304 11.58 9.68 -10.72
CA TYR A 304 11.02 8.89 -11.83
C TYR A 304 12.11 8.23 -12.70
N ALA A 305 13.30 8.81 -12.78
CA ALA A 305 14.42 8.22 -13.53
C ALA A 305 14.95 6.90 -12.92
N LEU A 306 14.62 6.56 -11.68
CA LEU A 306 15.01 5.29 -11.06
C LEU A 306 14.40 4.08 -11.76
N ASN A 307 13.29 4.26 -12.51
CA ASN A 307 12.52 3.17 -13.12
C ASN A 307 12.15 2.09 -12.08
N LYS A 308 11.62 2.54 -10.95
CA LYS A 308 11.17 1.76 -9.79
C LYS A 308 9.89 2.38 -9.24
N VAL A 309 9.19 1.66 -8.36
CA VAL A 309 7.99 2.19 -7.72
C VAL A 309 8.39 3.32 -6.78
N ILE A 310 7.69 4.45 -6.91
CA ILE A 310 7.67 5.52 -5.92
C ILE A 310 6.33 5.42 -5.18
N GLY A 311 6.38 5.36 -3.86
CA GLY A 311 5.21 5.16 -3.00
C GLY A 311 4.99 6.28 -2.00
N ASP A 312 3.73 6.54 -1.67
CA ASP A 312 3.29 7.36 -0.54
C ASP A 312 2.59 6.43 0.46
N ASN A 313 3.38 5.70 1.24
CA ASN A 313 2.86 4.59 2.05
C ASN A 313 2.39 5.01 3.45
N GLU A 314 2.39 6.31 3.75
CA GLU A 314 1.85 6.86 4.99
C GLU A 314 1.35 8.28 4.81
N THR A 315 0.08 8.49 5.18
CA THR A 315 -0.52 9.81 5.43
C THR A 315 -1.34 9.70 6.71
N GLY A 316 -2.14 10.72 7.07
CA GLY A 316 -3.05 10.61 8.22
C GLY A 316 -2.77 11.57 9.39
N PHE A 317 -2.09 12.69 9.17
CA PHE A 317 -1.85 13.69 10.23
C PHE A 317 -2.24 15.12 9.82
N ARG A 318 -3.29 15.25 8.99
CA ARG A 318 -3.81 16.51 8.44
C ARG A 318 -5.28 16.74 8.81
N GLY A 319 -5.65 16.36 10.04
CA GLY A 319 -7.00 16.50 10.58
C GLY A 319 -7.98 15.44 10.07
N THR A 320 -9.22 15.50 10.55
CA THR A 320 -10.22 14.46 10.32
C THR A 320 -10.97 14.56 8.98
N ASN A 321 -10.69 15.58 8.17
CA ASN A 321 -11.35 15.79 6.89
C ASN A 321 -10.74 14.89 5.81
N ASP A 322 -11.58 14.32 4.95
CA ASP A 322 -11.15 13.44 3.85
C ASP A 322 -10.41 14.19 2.72
N LEU A 323 -10.80 15.45 2.45
CA LEU A 323 -10.35 16.19 1.26
C LEU A 323 -8.81 16.25 1.13
N PRO A 324 -8.02 16.64 2.16
CA PRO A 324 -6.57 16.66 2.06
C PRO A 324 -5.98 15.32 1.59
N TYR A 325 -6.48 14.21 2.14
CA TYR A 325 -5.99 12.86 1.84
C TYR A 325 -6.45 12.37 0.47
N ARG A 326 -7.67 12.72 0.05
CA ARG A 326 -8.14 12.42 -1.31
C ARG A 326 -7.30 13.16 -2.34
N VAL A 327 -7.04 14.46 -2.11
CA VAL A 327 -6.22 15.27 -3.01
C VAL A 327 -4.80 14.72 -3.11
N GLU A 328 -4.22 14.32 -1.98
CA GLU A 328 -2.90 13.70 -1.92
C GLU A 328 -2.85 12.39 -2.71
N ALA A 329 -3.79 11.46 -2.47
CA ALA A 329 -3.90 10.18 -3.19
C ALA A 329 -4.00 10.36 -4.71
N TRP A 330 -4.92 11.21 -5.17
CA TRP A 330 -5.12 11.46 -6.59
C TRP A 330 -3.90 12.16 -7.21
N SER A 331 -3.35 13.18 -6.55
CA SER A 331 -2.16 13.87 -7.04
C SER A 331 -0.98 12.89 -7.18
N PHE A 332 -0.77 12.02 -6.20
CA PHE A 332 0.37 11.11 -6.16
C PHE A 332 0.29 10.03 -7.24
N ILE A 333 -0.86 9.35 -7.37
CA ILE A 333 -1.07 8.32 -8.40
C ILE A 333 -1.01 8.94 -9.81
N LEU A 334 -1.64 10.09 -10.04
CA LEU A 334 -1.62 10.73 -11.36
C LEU A 334 -0.29 11.43 -11.69
N ALA A 335 0.55 11.69 -10.69
CA ALA A 335 1.95 12.09 -10.90
C ALA A 335 2.86 10.92 -11.32
N GLY A 336 2.37 9.67 -11.30
CA GLY A 336 3.12 8.47 -11.66
C GLY A 336 3.56 7.59 -10.49
N GLY A 337 3.04 7.84 -9.28
CA GLY A 337 3.23 6.97 -8.13
C GLY A 337 2.52 5.61 -8.31
N GLY A 338 3.15 4.55 -7.81
CA GLY A 338 2.63 3.18 -7.92
C GLY A 338 1.92 2.67 -6.66
N LEU A 339 2.05 3.40 -5.54
CA LEU A 339 1.59 2.99 -4.23
C LEU A 339 1.08 4.21 -3.43
N PHE A 340 -0.10 4.08 -2.83
CA PHE A 340 -0.66 5.01 -1.85
C PHE A 340 -1.29 4.27 -0.66
N ASN A 341 -1.01 4.74 0.56
CA ASN A 341 -1.64 4.26 1.79
C ASN A 341 -1.98 5.43 2.73
N HIS A 342 -3.15 5.34 3.37
CA HIS A 342 -3.63 6.27 4.38
C HIS A 342 -3.86 5.57 5.72
N LEU A 343 -3.44 6.19 6.82
CA LEU A 343 -3.77 5.73 8.17
C LEU A 343 -5.23 6.06 8.48
N ASP A 344 -6.05 5.02 8.46
CA ASP A 344 -7.47 5.06 8.73
C ASP A 344 -7.76 4.81 10.21
N TYR A 345 -7.97 5.90 10.94
CA TYR A 345 -8.20 5.85 12.39
C TYR A 345 -9.59 5.34 12.78
N SER A 346 -10.46 5.00 11.80
CA SER A 346 -11.73 4.36 12.10
C SER A 346 -11.59 2.86 12.41
N PHE A 347 -10.44 2.25 12.09
CA PHE A 347 -10.13 0.88 12.48
C PHE A 347 -9.49 0.84 13.87
N VAL A 348 -10.19 0.22 14.82
CA VAL A 348 -9.69 -0.01 16.18
C VAL A 348 -10.12 -1.39 16.65
N ALA A 349 -9.51 -1.92 17.71
CA ALA A 349 -9.94 -3.19 18.30
C ALA A 349 -11.43 -3.15 18.68
N GLY A 350 -12.20 -4.14 18.22
CA GLY A 350 -13.66 -4.21 18.35
C GLY A 350 -14.47 -3.41 17.33
N ARG A 351 -13.82 -2.65 16.44
CA ARG A 351 -14.40 -1.89 15.31
C ARG A 351 -13.56 -2.09 14.05
N GLU A 352 -13.19 -3.32 13.77
CA GLU A 352 -12.45 -3.72 12.58
C GLU A 352 -13.30 -3.63 11.30
N ASP A 353 -14.58 -3.28 11.42
CA ASP A 353 -15.42 -2.78 10.32
C ASP A 353 -15.15 -1.32 9.96
N GLY A 354 -14.21 -0.66 10.65
CA GLY A 354 -13.79 0.70 10.35
C GLY A 354 -14.90 1.71 10.62
N THR A 355 -15.69 1.51 11.68
CA THR A 355 -16.81 2.39 12.06
C THR A 355 -16.58 3.10 13.38
N PHE A 356 -15.35 3.13 13.90
CA PHE A 356 -15.05 3.92 15.08
C PHE A 356 -15.17 5.41 14.76
N VAL A 357 -16.00 6.10 15.55
CA VAL A 357 -16.14 7.55 15.48
C VAL A 357 -15.15 8.15 16.46
N TYR A 358 -14.06 8.69 15.92
CA TYR A 358 -13.01 9.33 16.71
C TYR A 358 -13.40 10.75 17.15
N PRO A 359 -12.78 11.25 18.23
CA PRO A 359 -13.02 12.61 18.72
C PRO A 359 -12.48 13.66 17.74
N ALA A 360 -12.99 14.88 17.81
CA ALA A 360 -12.56 16.00 16.96
C ALA A 360 -11.07 16.37 17.07
N LYS A 361 -10.40 15.95 18.17
CA LYS A 361 -8.96 16.17 18.39
C LYS A 361 -8.07 15.08 17.78
N GLN A 362 -8.65 14.07 17.12
CA GLN A 362 -7.89 13.04 16.43
C GLN A 362 -6.94 13.67 15.40
N PRO A 363 -5.68 13.23 15.30
CA PRO A 363 -4.71 13.83 14.39
C PRO A 363 -5.04 13.63 12.91
N GLY A 364 -5.79 12.58 12.58
CA GLY A 364 -6.17 12.22 11.22
C GLY A 364 -7.55 11.62 11.07
N GLY A 365 -7.93 11.40 9.81
CA GLY A 365 -9.23 10.91 9.38
C GLY A 365 -9.25 9.42 9.00
N GLY A 366 -9.91 9.13 7.89
CA GLY A 366 -10.26 7.77 7.48
C GLY A 366 -11.60 7.36 8.07
N ASN A 367 -12.46 6.77 7.23
CA ASN A 367 -13.82 6.37 7.56
C ASN A 367 -14.39 5.55 6.37
N PRO A 368 -15.59 4.93 6.50
CA PRO A 368 -16.18 4.16 5.41
C PRO A 368 -16.38 4.95 4.11
N ASP A 369 -16.62 6.26 4.17
CA ASP A 369 -16.80 7.08 2.98
C ASP A 369 -15.47 7.43 2.32
N PHE A 370 -14.41 7.68 3.08
CA PHE A 370 -13.07 7.85 2.55
C PHE A 370 -12.56 6.60 1.82
N ARG A 371 -12.82 5.40 2.36
CA ARG A 371 -12.46 4.13 1.69
C ARG A 371 -13.16 3.98 0.35
N LYS A 372 -14.43 4.39 0.23
CA LYS A 372 -15.13 4.45 -1.06
C LYS A 372 -14.47 5.45 -2.03
N GLN A 373 -13.99 6.60 -1.54
CA GLN A 373 -13.25 7.57 -2.38
C GLN A 373 -11.93 6.96 -2.91
N MET A 374 -11.21 6.18 -2.11
CA MET A 374 -10.02 5.45 -2.56
C MET A 374 -10.36 4.39 -3.60
N LYS A 375 -11.51 3.72 -3.47
CA LYS A 375 -12.04 2.84 -4.51
C LYS A 375 -12.27 3.59 -5.82
N VAL A 376 -12.79 4.82 -5.78
CA VAL A 376 -12.98 5.64 -6.99
C VAL A 376 -11.64 5.87 -7.71
N LEU A 377 -10.59 6.25 -6.97
CA LEU A 377 -9.25 6.41 -7.55
C LEU A 377 -8.75 5.11 -8.21
N ARG A 378 -8.90 3.98 -7.49
CA ARG A 378 -8.51 2.67 -8.01
C ARG A 378 -9.30 2.28 -9.27
N ASP A 379 -10.60 2.50 -9.30
CA ASP A 379 -11.43 2.21 -10.48
C ASP A 379 -11.08 3.13 -11.65
N PHE A 380 -10.79 4.40 -11.36
CA PHE A 380 -10.39 5.38 -12.37
C PHE A 380 -9.09 4.98 -13.07
N ILE A 381 -8.02 4.68 -12.32
CA ILE A 381 -6.73 4.30 -12.90
C ILE A 381 -6.79 2.95 -13.63
N ASN A 382 -7.54 1.97 -13.11
CA ASN A 382 -7.78 0.69 -13.78
C ASN A 382 -8.67 0.82 -15.03
N GLY A 383 -9.30 1.97 -15.24
CA GLY A 383 -9.96 2.32 -16.49
C GLY A 383 -8.99 2.59 -17.65
N PHE A 384 -7.69 2.56 -17.42
CA PHE A 384 -6.63 2.77 -18.41
C PHE A 384 -5.66 1.58 -18.46
N ASN A 385 -4.89 1.49 -19.55
CA ASN A 385 -3.68 0.67 -19.59
C ASN A 385 -2.51 1.44 -18.97
N PHE A 386 -2.54 1.68 -17.65
CA PHE A 386 -1.58 2.54 -16.95
C PHE A 386 -0.12 2.07 -17.07
N VAL A 387 0.11 0.79 -17.36
CA VAL A 387 1.45 0.25 -17.69
C VAL A 387 2.07 0.98 -18.89
N LYS A 388 1.26 1.40 -19.87
CA LYS A 388 1.73 2.14 -21.06
C LYS A 388 1.76 3.66 -20.84
N MET A 389 1.36 4.12 -19.65
CA MET A 389 1.26 5.54 -19.34
C MET A 389 2.48 6.03 -18.54
N LYS A 390 2.79 7.31 -18.70
CA LYS A 390 3.85 8.03 -17.97
C LYS A 390 3.39 9.45 -17.61
N PRO A 391 4.00 10.09 -16.61
CA PRO A 391 3.75 11.49 -16.29
C PRO A 391 4.01 12.37 -17.51
N LEU A 392 3.09 13.26 -17.81
CA LEU A 392 3.14 14.07 -19.03
C LEU A 392 2.45 15.43 -18.83
N ASN A 393 2.81 16.16 -17.78
CA ASN A 393 2.25 17.51 -17.53
C ASN A 393 2.51 18.50 -18.68
N SER A 394 3.52 18.27 -19.52
CA SER A 394 3.86 19.13 -20.67
C SER A 394 2.78 19.19 -21.76
N VAL A 395 1.75 18.32 -21.74
CA VAL A 395 0.60 18.44 -22.67
C VAL A 395 -0.37 19.53 -22.26
N LEU A 396 -0.30 20.01 -21.01
CA LEU A 396 -1.12 21.14 -20.57
C LEU A 396 -0.54 22.42 -21.19
N SER A 397 -1.36 23.11 -21.98
CA SER A 397 -0.96 24.39 -22.57
C SER A 397 -1.07 25.51 -21.52
N ALA A 398 -0.10 26.43 -21.48
CA ALA A 398 0.05 27.49 -20.47
C ALA A 398 -1.01 28.62 -20.52
N HIS A 399 -2.17 28.39 -21.13
CA HIS A 399 -3.15 29.42 -21.48
C HIS A 399 -4.30 29.61 -20.48
N ALA A 400 -4.10 29.32 -19.20
CA ALA A 400 -5.09 29.67 -18.17
C ALA A 400 -4.38 30.33 -16.98
N SER A 401 -4.66 31.62 -16.78
CA SER A 401 -4.12 32.47 -15.70
C SER A 401 -4.54 32.04 -14.29
N ASP A 402 -5.44 31.07 -14.18
CA ASP A 402 -6.09 30.61 -12.94
C ASP A 402 -6.24 29.07 -12.89
N ALA A 403 -5.37 28.33 -13.59
CA ALA A 403 -5.53 26.89 -13.71
C ALA A 403 -5.32 26.17 -12.35
N PRO A 404 -6.25 25.30 -11.92
CA PRO A 404 -6.02 24.43 -10.77
C PRO A 404 -4.75 23.59 -10.99
N ARG A 405 -4.06 23.25 -9.91
CA ARG A 405 -2.87 22.40 -9.96
C ARG A 405 -3.25 21.08 -10.63
N ALA A 406 -2.59 20.76 -11.74
CA ALA A 406 -2.98 19.62 -12.56
C ALA A 406 -1.89 18.55 -12.63
N TYR A 407 -2.31 17.28 -12.65
CA TYR A 407 -1.44 16.12 -12.80
C TYR A 407 -1.92 15.29 -13.98
N VAL A 408 -1.00 14.93 -14.86
CA VAL A 408 -1.32 14.20 -16.08
C VAL A 408 -0.50 12.91 -16.14
N LEU A 409 -1.20 11.80 -16.20
CA LEU A 409 -0.66 10.51 -16.59
C LEU A 409 -1.19 10.19 -18.00
N ALA A 410 -0.31 9.82 -18.94
CA ALA A 410 -0.73 9.63 -20.33
C ALA A 410 0.00 8.49 -21.03
N GLU A 411 -0.74 7.76 -21.88
CA GLU A 411 -0.20 6.99 -23.00
C GLU A 411 -0.31 7.92 -24.22
N PRO A 412 0.80 8.52 -24.69
CA PRO A 412 0.77 9.46 -25.80
C PRO A 412 -0.02 8.93 -26.99
N ASP A 413 -0.82 9.80 -27.59
CA ASP A 413 -1.64 9.54 -28.76
C ASP A 413 -2.78 8.52 -28.56
N LYS A 414 -3.07 8.12 -27.32
CA LYS A 414 -4.13 7.15 -27.01
C LYS A 414 -4.99 7.53 -25.82
N ALA A 415 -4.39 7.83 -24.68
CA ALA A 415 -5.13 8.01 -23.44
C ALA A 415 -4.47 9.01 -22.49
N TYR A 416 -5.27 9.85 -21.87
CA TYR A 416 -4.83 10.88 -20.94
C TYR A 416 -5.74 10.87 -19.71
N ALA A 417 -5.15 10.71 -18.55
CA ALA A 417 -5.77 10.82 -17.25
C ALA A 417 -5.30 12.13 -16.61
N ILE A 418 -6.22 13.06 -16.38
CA ILE A 418 -5.92 14.38 -15.83
C ILE A 418 -6.66 14.52 -14.50
N TYR A 419 -5.96 14.95 -13.47
CA TYR A 419 -6.55 15.32 -12.19
C TYR A 419 -6.32 16.81 -11.94
N LEU A 420 -7.39 17.54 -11.62
CA LEU A 420 -7.35 18.95 -11.24
C LEU A 420 -7.53 19.04 -9.72
N ALA A 421 -6.40 19.25 -9.04
CA ALA A 421 -6.35 19.42 -7.60
C ALA A 421 -6.70 20.86 -7.20
N PRO A 422 -7.35 21.06 -6.04
CA PRO A 422 -7.51 22.38 -5.46
C PRO A 422 -6.15 22.95 -5.03
N ASP A 423 -6.04 24.28 -5.02
CA ASP A 423 -4.84 25.03 -4.61
C ASP A 423 -5.05 25.71 -3.24
N GLY A 424 -5.63 24.96 -2.29
CA GLY A 424 -5.88 25.43 -0.93
C GLY A 424 -7.08 26.37 -0.76
N GLU A 425 -7.77 26.71 -1.85
CA GLU A 425 -9.02 27.47 -1.79
C GLU A 425 -10.17 26.69 -1.15
N LYS A 426 -11.14 27.43 -0.61
CA LYS A 426 -12.34 26.86 -0.01
C LYS A 426 -13.22 26.18 -1.06
N PRO A 427 -13.87 25.03 -0.74
CA PRO A 427 -14.81 24.38 -1.64
C PRO A 427 -15.96 25.29 -2.08
N MET A 428 -15.96 25.73 -3.33
CA MET A 428 -17.01 26.56 -3.93
C MET A 428 -17.29 26.16 -5.37
N PRO A 429 -18.54 26.32 -5.87
CA PRO A 429 -18.87 26.04 -7.26
C PRO A 429 -17.96 26.78 -8.23
N ARG A 430 -17.35 26.04 -9.16
CA ARG A 430 -16.44 26.55 -10.18
C ARG A 430 -16.44 25.66 -11.42
N GLU A 431 -15.88 26.17 -12.51
CA GLU A 431 -15.57 25.41 -13.71
C GLU A 431 -14.09 25.60 -14.06
N ALA A 432 -13.51 24.64 -14.76
CA ALA A 432 -12.15 24.72 -15.26
C ALA A 432 -12.15 24.58 -16.79
N VAL A 433 -11.27 25.33 -17.44
CA VAL A 433 -10.94 25.14 -18.86
C VAL A 433 -9.60 24.41 -18.92
N VAL A 434 -9.60 23.22 -19.50
CA VAL A 434 -8.40 22.41 -19.72
C VAL A 434 -8.03 22.48 -21.20
N SER A 435 -6.83 23.00 -21.46
CA SER A 435 -6.25 23.12 -22.80
C SER A 435 -5.10 22.12 -22.95
N LEU A 436 -5.23 21.21 -23.92
CA LEU A 436 -4.31 20.09 -24.14
C LEU A 436 -3.72 20.13 -25.55
N GLU A 437 -2.40 20.02 -25.64
CA GLU A 437 -1.68 19.83 -26.91
C GLU A 437 -1.69 18.36 -27.30
N LEU A 438 -2.64 17.97 -28.15
CA LEU A 438 -2.91 16.58 -28.53
C LEU A 438 -2.91 16.41 -30.05
N PRO A 439 -2.47 15.25 -30.58
CA PRO A 439 -2.54 14.97 -32.00
C PRO A 439 -3.92 15.18 -32.61
N SER A 440 -3.95 15.48 -33.90
CA SER A 440 -5.19 15.61 -34.66
C SER A 440 -5.97 14.29 -34.66
N SER A 441 -7.03 14.23 -33.85
CA SER A 441 -7.94 13.08 -33.74
C SER A 441 -9.25 13.48 -33.06
N SER A 442 -10.16 12.51 -32.93
CA SER A 442 -11.35 12.61 -32.09
C SER A 442 -11.09 11.88 -30.77
N TYR A 443 -11.47 12.50 -29.67
CA TYR A 443 -11.32 11.95 -28.32
C TYR A 443 -12.67 11.91 -27.62
N ARG A 444 -12.90 10.86 -26.84
CA ARG A 444 -14.00 10.78 -25.87
C ARG A 444 -13.50 11.30 -24.53
N ALA A 445 -14.15 12.33 -24.02
CA ALA A 445 -13.90 12.94 -22.72
C ALA A 445 -14.97 12.50 -21.72
N GLU A 446 -14.55 12.12 -20.52
CA GLU A 446 -15.41 11.84 -19.37
C GLU A 446 -14.89 12.59 -18.15
N TRP A 447 -15.70 13.50 -17.62
CA TRP A 447 -15.42 14.24 -16.40
C TRP A 447 -15.94 13.44 -15.21
N VAL A 448 -15.04 13.05 -14.31
CA VAL A 448 -15.31 12.17 -13.17
C VAL A 448 -15.15 12.95 -11.88
N ASN A 449 -16.12 12.79 -10.99
CA ASN A 449 -16.12 13.36 -9.65
C ASN A 449 -15.29 12.47 -8.69
N PRO A 450 -14.14 12.91 -8.16
CA PRO A 450 -13.27 12.10 -7.31
C PRO A 450 -13.91 11.63 -6.00
N LEU A 451 -14.87 12.40 -5.47
CA LEU A 451 -15.59 12.09 -4.24
C LEU A 451 -16.59 10.94 -4.44
N THR A 452 -17.26 10.87 -5.59
CA THR A 452 -18.41 9.95 -5.80
C THR A 452 -18.19 8.89 -6.89
N GLY A 453 -17.19 9.08 -7.76
CA GLY A 453 -16.94 8.28 -8.95
C GLY A 453 -17.94 8.47 -10.08
N LYS A 454 -18.91 9.38 -9.92
CA LYS A 454 -19.89 9.69 -10.95
C LYS A 454 -19.22 10.38 -12.13
N VAL A 455 -19.61 9.99 -13.34
CA VAL A 455 -19.29 10.73 -14.58
C VAL A 455 -20.32 11.86 -14.73
N ASP A 456 -19.90 13.09 -14.46
CA ASP A 456 -20.79 14.26 -14.47
C ASP A 456 -21.01 14.83 -15.89
N LYS A 457 -20.05 14.63 -16.81
CA LYS A 457 -20.19 15.06 -18.22
C LYS A 457 -19.44 14.10 -19.15
N ARG A 458 -20.04 13.80 -20.30
CA ARG A 458 -19.41 13.10 -21.42
C ARG A 458 -19.50 13.93 -22.68
N GLU A 459 -18.40 14.00 -23.42
CA GLU A 459 -18.37 14.70 -24.70
C GLU A 459 -17.39 14.06 -25.68
N THR A 460 -17.56 14.36 -26.96
CA THR A 460 -16.56 14.04 -27.98
C THR A 460 -15.95 15.34 -28.46
N VAL A 461 -14.62 15.44 -28.39
CA VAL A 461 -13.86 16.61 -28.82
C VAL A 461 -12.94 16.23 -29.96
N LYS A 462 -12.78 17.14 -30.92
CA LYS A 462 -11.80 17.00 -32.00
C LYS A 462 -10.64 17.94 -31.72
N SER A 463 -9.42 17.41 -31.81
CA SER A 463 -8.23 18.25 -31.80
C SER A 463 -8.24 19.14 -33.05
N LYS A 464 -8.06 20.45 -32.87
CA LYS A 464 -7.96 21.44 -33.94
C LYS A 464 -6.60 22.11 -33.84
N LYS A 465 -5.78 22.05 -34.89
CA LYS A 465 -4.39 22.55 -34.88
C LYS A 465 -3.59 22.01 -33.69
N ASN A 466 -3.75 20.71 -33.42
CA ASN A 466 -3.16 20.00 -32.28
C ASN A 466 -3.58 20.53 -30.88
N LEU A 467 -4.71 21.22 -30.76
CA LEU A 467 -5.22 21.71 -29.50
C LEU A 467 -6.62 21.15 -29.23
N VAL A 468 -6.84 20.67 -28.00
CA VAL A 468 -8.14 20.31 -27.44
C VAL A 468 -8.42 21.25 -26.27
N MET A 469 -9.56 21.95 -26.30
CA MET A 469 -10.05 22.73 -25.17
C MET A 469 -11.34 22.09 -24.66
N LEU A 470 -11.42 21.86 -23.36
CA LEU A 470 -12.57 21.28 -22.68
C LEU A 470 -12.92 22.13 -21.47
N THR A 471 -14.21 22.43 -21.31
CA THR A 471 -14.75 23.05 -20.10
C THR A 471 -15.37 21.97 -19.23
N SER A 472 -14.92 21.89 -17.98
CA SER A 472 -15.48 20.97 -16.98
C SER A 472 -16.95 21.28 -16.70
N PRO A 473 -17.75 20.31 -16.24
CA PRO A 473 -18.99 20.65 -15.55
C PRO A 473 -18.66 21.42 -14.25
N PRO A 474 -19.64 22.10 -13.62
CA PRO A 474 -19.47 22.71 -12.32
C PRO A 474 -19.05 21.69 -11.25
N TYR A 475 -18.01 22.00 -10.49
CA TYR A 475 -17.50 21.20 -9.37
C TYR A 475 -17.15 22.10 -8.18
N ARG A 476 -16.85 21.52 -7.01
CA ARG A 476 -16.59 22.29 -5.77
C ARG A 476 -15.16 22.18 -5.25
N GLU A 477 -14.63 20.96 -5.21
CA GLU A 477 -13.37 20.63 -4.57
C GLU A 477 -12.33 20.28 -5.63
N ASP A 478 -12.52 19.13 -6.26
CA ASP A 478 -11.62 18.50 -7.21
C ASP A 478 -12.41 17.86 -8.36
N ILE A 479 -11.74 17.65 -9.50
CA ILE A 479 -12.32 16.97 -10.65
C ILE A 479 -11.27 16.22 -11.46
N ALA A 480 -11.64 15.08 -12.03
CA ALA A 480 -10.77 14.32 -12.93
C ALA A 480 -11.36 14.26 -14.34
N LEU A 481 -10.49 14.13 -15.33
CA LEU A 481 -10.82 13.98 -16.74
C LEU A 481 -10.15 12.72 -17.28
N LYS A 482 -10.97 11.83 -17.83
CA LYS A 482 -10.54 10.70 -18.64
C LYS A 482 -10.73 11.05 -20.11
N LEU A 483 -9.66 11.02 -20.88
CA LEU A 483 -9.68 11.32 -22.31
C LEU A 483 -9.07 10.15 -23.10
N ILE A 484 -9.87 9.51 -23.95
CA ILE A 484 -9.46 8.35 -24.76
C ILE A 484 -9.66 8.67 -26.25
N LYS A 485 -8.65 8.41 -27.06
CA LYS A 485 -8.73 8.54 -28.52
C LYS A 485 -9.74 7.52 -29.08
N LYS A 486 -10.57 7.97 -30.02
CA LYS A 486 -11.56 7.12 -30.70
C LYS A 486 -10.97 6.28 -31.80
#